data_AF-A0A954REQ1-F1
#
_entry.id   AF-A0A954REQ1-F1
#
_cell.length_a   1.000
_cell.length_b   1.000
_cell.length_c   1.000
_cell.angle_alpha   90.00
_cell.angle_beta   90.00
_cell.angle_gamma   90.00
#
_symmetry.space_group_name_H-M   'P 1'
#
loop_
_entity.id
_entity.type
_entity.pdbx_description
1 polymer ?
#
loop_
_entity_poly.entity_id
_entity_poly.type
_entity_poly.pdbx_seq_one_letter_code
_entity_poly.pdbx_strand_id
1 'polypeptide(L)'
;ELEQAIRREAKGFPGMRIVGPNCLGVIAPHIALNASFATDMPPKGNVAFISQSGALCTSVLDWSLQEHIGFSQFVSVGNMLDVGVADLIDYFAIDRWTDSIILYVESITEARQFMSAARAFTKNKPIIAFKAGRFAESAHAAASHTGAMAGVDAVYEAAFARAGIVRVFEIDDLFDCAELLARQKTPQGARLAIVTNAGGPGVIATDALLERLGVPATLSEDSIAKLDKELPTAWSHGNPIDVLGDAPPERIGKAVEIVLADDEVDGVLVILSPQAMTDPTGAADAVIKVAKHSPKPVVTAWMGGRKMREGIERFNKAGVPTYSSPEQAVRAFMYLVSYARNRELLYETPRELPVEFPLDRAKLRAVFDTILSAGHDVLTESTSKALLEAYEIPVAKTYVARSADDAVELSQRIGYPVAMKVFSAQITHKTDVGGVALNVANEQEVRAAFDRIVTDAKANRPDALVEGVTVQRMVSAPNGYEFIVGAKRDPV
;
A
#
# COMPACT_ATOMS: atom_id res chain seq x y z
N GLU A 1 31.19 3.20 13.00
CA GLU A 1 32.12 4.08 13.76
C GLU A 1 32.60 5.29 12.96
N LEU A 2 33.14 5.12 11.74
CA LEU A 2 33.60 6.25 10.90
C LEU A 2 32.51 7.30 10.62
N GLU A 3 31.28 6.87 10.34
CA GLU A 3 30.12 7.78 10.22
C GLU A 3 29.90 8.67 11.45
N GLN A 4 30.12 8.12 12.65
CA GLN A 4 30.02 8.88 13.89
C GLN A 4 31.20 9.83 14.09
N ALA A 5 32.37 9.54 13.51
CA ALA A 5 33.48 10.46 13.46
C ALA A 5 33.19 11.62 12.50
N ILE A 6 32.65 11.33 11.31
CA ILE A 6 32.20 12.34 10.34
C ILE A 6 31.19 13.29 10.99
N ARG A 7 30.16 12.77 11.67
CA ARG A 7 29.19 13.60 12.42
C ARG A 7 29.84 14.45 13.50
N ARG A 8 30.87 13.95 14.19
CA ARG A 8 31.57 14.70 15.23
C ARG A 8 32.37 15.86 14.66
N GLU A 9 33.14 15.63 13.60
CA GLU A 9 33.89 16.68 12.91
C GLU A 9 32.97 17.74 12.32
N ALA A 10 31.83 17.32 11.74
CA ALA A 10 30.84 18.23 11.16
C ALA A 10 30.29 19.26 12.18
N LYS A 11 30.20 18.89 13.46
CA LYS A 11 29.76 19.81 14.53
C LYS A 11 30.69 21.01 14.72
N GLY A 12 31.95 20.92 14.26
CA GLY A 12 32.89 22.04 14.26
C GLY A 12 32.57 23.14 13.25
N PHE A 13 31.65 22.90 12.32
CA PHE A 13 31.30 23.82 11.23
C PHE A 13 29.81 24.18 11.28
N PRO A 14 29.43 25.29 11.96
CA PRO A 14 28.03 25.70 12.10
C PRO A 14 27.35 25.88 10.73
N GLY A 15 26.19 25.25 10.56
CA GLY A 15 25.39 25.34 9.34
C GLY A 15 25.82 24.40 8.21
N MET A 16 26.90 23.64 8.36
CA MET A 16 27.30 22.63 7.38
C MET A 16 26.34 21.42 7.41
N ARG A 17 25.87 21.01 6.23
CA ARG A 17 25.06 19.80 6.04
C ARG A 17 25.80 18.77 5.19
N ILE A 18 25.50 17.49 5.35
CA ILE A 18 26.18 16.39 4.65
C ILE A 18 25.17 15.54 3.87
N VAL A 19 25.41 15.41 2.56
CA VAL A 19 24.74 14.42 1.70
C VAL A 19 25.63 13.17 1.63
N GLY A 20 25.06 11.98 1.79
CA GLY A 20 25.82 10.73 1.89
C GLY A 20 26.10 10.32 3.35
N PRO A 21 27.23 9.65 3.65
CA PRO A 21 28.30 9.21 2.75
C PRO A 21 27.85 8.06 1.84
N ASN A 22 28.78 7.47 1.09
CA ASN A 22 28.52 6.35 0.18
C ASN A 22 27.39 6.65 -0.82
N CYS A 23 27.50 7.80 -1.48
CA CYS A 23 26.53 8.27 -2.45
C CYS A 23 27.22 8.57 -3.78
N LEU A 24 26.45 8.54 -4.87
CA LEU A 24 26.95 8.94 -6.19
C LEU A 24 27.26 10.45 -6.24
N GLY A 25 26.45 11.25 -5.54
CA GLY A 25 26.53 12.72 -5.50
C GLY A 25 25.23 13.40 -5.90
N VAL A 26 25.33 14.68 -6.25
CA VAL A 26 24.20 15.57 -6.57
C VAL A 26 24.37 16.16 -7.97
N ILE A 27 23.29 16.17 -8.73
CA ILE A 27 23.25 16.67 -10.10
C ILE A 27 22.05 17.63 -10.24
N ALA A 28 22.29 18.84 -10.74
CA ALA A 28 21.28 19.87 -10.95
C ALA A 28 21.37 20.43 -12.39
N PRO A 29 20.63 19.82 -13.35
CA PRO A 29 20.75 20.13 -14.78
C PRO A 29 20.45 21.60 -15.13
N HIS A 30 19.50 22.24 -14.44
CA HIS A 30 19.10 23.62 -14.73
C HIS A 30 20.22 24.65 -14.52
N ILE A 31 21.19 24.34 -13.64
CA ILE A 31 22.35 25.17 -13.35
C ILE A 31 23.67 24.56 -13.85
N ALA A 32 23.59 23.48 -14.65
CA ALA A 32 24.74 22.75 -15.18
C ALA A 32 25.74 22.27 -14.09
N LEU A 33 25.23 21.88 -12.92
CA LEU A 33 26.04 21.32 -11.84
C LEU A 33 25.98 19.80 -11.87
N ASN A 34 27.14 19.16 -12.00
CA ASN A 34 27.32 17.73 -11.74
C ASN A 34 28.40 17.58 -10.65
N ALA A 35 27.96 17.44 -9.39
CA ALA A 35 28.80 17.17 -8.23
C ALA A 35 28.67 15.69 -7.86
N SER A 36 28.93 14.82 -8.84
CA SER A 36 28.81 13.37 -8.71
C SER A 36 29.92 12.64 -9.48
N PHE A 37 30.00 11.32 -9.32
CA PHE A 37 30.89 10.48 -10.13
C PHE A 37 30.24 9.98 -11.44
N ALA A 38 29.07 10.49 -11.82
CA ALA A 38 28.44 10.18 -13.10
C ALA A 38 29.17 10.89 -14.26
N THR A 39 29.37 10.16 -15.35
CA THR A 39 29.99 10.68 -16.58
C THR A 39 29.10 11.66 -17.33
N ASP A 40 27.78 11.42 -17.26
CA ASP A 40 26.81 12.11 -18.10
C ASP A 40 25.94 13.08 -17.32
N MET A 41 25.51 14.13 -18.02
CA MET A 41 24.60 15.15 -17.52
C MET A 41 23.22 14.89 -18.14
N PRO A 42 22.18 14.57 -17.35
CA PRO A 42 20.87 14.30 -17.91
C PRO A 42 20.23 15.58 -18.48
N PRO A 43 19.23 15.45 -19.36
CA PRO A 43 18.49 16.59 -19.90
C PRO A 43 17.81 17.40 -18.79
N LYS A 44 17.59 18.69 -19.05
CA LYS A 44 16.78 19.55 -18.17
C LYS A 44 15.32 19.09 -18.25
N GLY A 45 14.70 18.90 -17.10
CA GLY A 45 13.27 18.63 -17.01
C GLY A 45 12.70 18.99 -15.65
N ASN A 46 11.62 18.33 -15.27
CA ASN A 46 10.81 18.69 -14.10
C ASN A 46 10.64 17.56 -13.07
N VAL A 47 11.30 16.43 -13.28
CA VAL A 47 11.28 15.31 -12.34
C VAL A 47 12.48 15.43 -11.40
N ALA A 48 12.26 15.38 -10.10
CA ALA A 48 13.34 15.18 -9.14
C ALA A 48 13.52 13.69 -8.85
N PHE A 49 14.74 13.18 -8.95
CA PHE A 49 15.07 11.79 -8.63
C PHE A 49 15.86 11.70 -7.32
N ILE A 50 15.38 10.91 -6.37
CA ILE A 50 16.04 10.63 -5.10
C ILE A 50 16.27 9.13 -4.99
N SER A 51 17.51 8.70 -4.73
CA SER A 51 17.82 7.27 -4.57
C SER A 51 18.82 7.00 -3.45
N GLN A 52 18.54 5.96 -2.66
CA GLN A 52 19.49 5.39 -1.71
C GLN A 52 20.55 4.51 -2.39
N SER A 53 20.29 4.00 -3.59
CA SER A 53 21.22 3.15 -4.34
C SER A 53 21.99 3.94 -5.39
N GLY A 54 23.31 4.00 -5.25
CA GLY A 54 24.20 4.64 -6.23
C GLY A 54 24.30 3.88 -7.56
N ALA A 55 24.25 2.56 -7.53
CA ALA A 55 24.28 1.74 -8.75
C ALA A 55 23.00 1.92 -9.58
N LEU A 56 21.84 2.02 -8.91
CA LEU A 56 20.59 2.33 -9.60
C LEU A 56 20.63 3.73 -10.21
N CYS A 57 21.25 4.70 -9.53
CA CYS A 57 21.40 6.04 -10.08
C CYS A 57 22.11 6.01 -11.44
N THR A 58 23.21 5.26 -11.57
CA THR A 58 23.95 5.19 -12.84
C THR A 58 23.12 4.57 -13.96
N SER A 59 22.35 3.52 -13.67
CA SER A 59 21.46 2.89 -14.66
C SER A 59 20.31 3.82 -15.07
N VAL A 60 19.73 4.53 -14.11
CA VAL A 60 18.66 5.50 -14.40
C VAL A 60 19.16 6.67 -15.23
N LEU A 61 20.37 7.19 -14.95
CA LEU A 61 20.96 8.27 -15.74
C LEU A 61 21.16 7.84 -17.19
N ASP A 62 21.75 6.66 -17.41
CA ASP A 62 21.95 6.11 -18.76
C ASP A 62 20.62 5.94 -19.50
N TRP A 63 19.63 5.34 -18.84
CA TRP A 63 18.32 5.13 -19.43
C TRP A 63 17.57 6.44 -19.74
N SER A 64 17.70 7.44 -18.88
CA SER A 64 17.07 8.76 -19.09
C SER A 64 17.54 9.46 -20.36
N LEU A 65 18.79 9.23 -20.79
CA LEU A 65 19.33 9.79 -22.02
C LEU A 65 18.66 9.17 -23.25
N GLN A 66 18.43 7.86 -23.21
CA GLN A 66 17.77 7.10 -24.27
C GLN A 66 16.29 7.51 -24.43
N GLU A 67 15.56 7.59 -23.32
CA GLU A 67 14.12 7.91 -23.32
C GLU A 67 13.83 9.41 -23.25
N HIS A 68 14.88 10.25 -23.29
CA HIS A 68 14.79 11.71 -23.22
C HIS A 68 14.04 12.24 -21.97
N ILE A 69 14.20 11.55 -20.84
CA ILE A 69 13.63 11.95 -19.56
C ILE A 69 14.50 13.04 -18.94
N GLY A 70 13.92 14.20 -18.70
CA GLY A 70 14.62 15.34 -18.09
C GLY A 70 14.42 15.42 -16.57
N PHE A 71 15.49 15.76 -15.85
CA PHE A 71 15.43 15.96 -14.40
C PHE A 71 15.55 17.42 -14.00
N SER A 72 14.85 17.80 -12.92
CA SER A 72 15.06 19.06 -12.21
C SER A 72 16.27 18.95 -11.27
N GLN A 73 16.33 17.83 -10.54
CA GLN A 73 17.34 17.48 -9.55
C GLN A 73 17.54 15.96 -9.56
N PHE A 74 18.77 15.51 -9.34
CA PHE A 74 19.08 14.10 -9.28
C PHE A 74 20.08 13.86 -8.13
N VAL A 75 19.63 13.18 -7.10
CA VAL A 75 20.32 13.08 -5.82
C VAL A 75 20.44 11.63 -5.38
N SER A 76 21.68 11.18 -5.23
CA SER A 76 21.99 9.97 -4.47
C SER A 76 22.22 10.34 -3.01
N VAL A 77 21.44 9.77 -2.10
CA VAL A 77 21.54 10.08 -0.66
C VAL A 77 22.43 9.12 0.12
N GLY A 78 22.77 7.97 -0.47
CA GLY A 78 23.60 6.94 0.14
C GLY A 78 23.10 6.56 1.54
N ASN A 79 24.01 6.59 2.51
CA ASN A 79 23.74 6.18 3.88
C ASN A 79 22.89 7.19 4.70
N MET A 80 22.59 8.39 4.15
CA MET A 80 21.77 9.42 4.81
C MET A 80 22.26 9.78 6.22
N LEU A 81 23.55 10.08 6.37
CA LEU A 81 24.14 10.46 7.64
C LEU A 81 23.61 11.79 8.17
N ASP A 82 23.15 12.70 7.33
CA ASP A 82 22.56 13.96 7.78
C ASP A 82 21.38 14.35 6.90
N VAL A 83 21.62 14.72 5.64
CA VAL A 83 20.54 15.00 4.70
C VAL A 83 19.87 13.68 4.29
N GLY A 84 18.61 13.54 4.64
CA GLY A 84 17.79 12.38 4.29
C GLY A 84 16.81 12.66 3.15
N VAL A 85 16.00 11.65 2.84
CA VAL A 85 14.91 11.75 1.86
C VAL A 85 13.91 12.84 2.24
N ALA A 86 13.59 12.99 3.54
CA ALA A 86 12.62 13.97 4.00
C ALA A 86 13.07 15.42 3.76
N ASP A 87 14.34 15.75 4.05
CA ASP A 87 14.92 17.08 3.80
C ASP A 87 14.82 17.44 2.30
N LEU A 88 15.11 16.48 1.43
CA LEU A 88 15.08 16.70 -0.03
C LEU A 88 13.66 16.89 -0.55
N ILE A 89 12.68 16.11 -0.07
CA ILE A 89 11.27 16.30 -0.45
C ILE A 89 10.82 17.72 -0.06
N ASP A 90 11.15 18.17 1.15
CA ASP A 90 10.79 19.50 1.63
C ASP A 90 11.47 20.61 0.81
N TYR A 91 12.76 20.45 0.50
CA TYR A 91 13.49 21.37 -0.37
C TYR A 91 12.91 21.41 -1.80
N PHE A 92 12.54 20.27 -2.37
CA PHE A 92 11.94 20.20 -3.71
C PHE A 92 10.49 20.69 -3.75
N ALA A 93 9.79 20.75 -2.61
CA ALA A 93 8.44 21.31 -2.55
C ALA A 93 8.41 22.79 -2.97
N ILE A 94 9.46 23.55 -2.64
CA ILE A 94 9.60 24.97 -2.98
C ILE A 94 10.41 25.22 -4.26
N ASP A 95 11.00 24.18 -4.85
CA ASP A 95 11.72 24.30 -6.12
C ASP A 95 10.74 24.51 -7.29
N ARG A 96 10.97 25.60 -8.04
CA ARG A 96 10.14 25.97 -9.19
C ARG A 96 10.26 25.02 -10.37
N TRP A 97 11.35 24.24 -10.43
CA TRP A 97 11.59 23.32 -11.53
C TRP A 97 11.01 21.94 -11.28
N THR A 98 10.72 21.57 -10.03
CA THR A 98 10.31 20.21 -9.68
C THR A 98 8.79 20.09 -9.65
N ASP A 99 8.21 19.32 -10.56
CA ASP A 99 6.77 19.05 -10.64
C ASP A 99 6.40 17.66 -10.08
N SER A 100 7.35 16.74 -10.00
CA SER A 100 7.16 15.41 -9.43
C SER A 100 8.46 14.88 -8.81
N ILE A 101 8.33 13.91 -7.91
CA ILE A 101 9.49 13.19 -7.34
C ILE A 101 9.39 11.72 -7.68
N ILE A 102 10.49 11.15 -8.16
CA ILE A 102 10.72 9.71 -8.19
C ILE A 102 11.65 9.35 -7.02
N LEU A 103 11.24 8.37 -6.22
CA LEU A 103 11.91 7.97 -5.01
C LEU A 103 12.25 6.47 -5.04
N TYR A 104 13.55 6.15 -4.99
CA TYR A 104 14.01 4.80 -4.68
C TYR A 104 14.48 4.71 -3.23
N VAL A 105 13.82 3.86 -2.45
CA VAL A 105 14.10 3.66 -1.03
C VAL A 105 14.28 2.18 -0.68
N GLU A 106 15.26 1.92 0.18
CA GLU A 106 15.50 0.63 0.82
C GLU A 106 14.94 0.64 2.25
N SER A 107 15.08 1.77 2.96
CA SER A 107 14.53 1.98 4.30
C SER A 107 14.22 3.46 4.58
N ILE A 108 13.33 3.72 5.55
CA ILE A 108 13.05 5.07 6.05
C ILE A 108 13.40 5.09 7.55
N THR A 109 14.34 5.96 7.94
CA THR A 109 14.82 6.09 9.32
C THR A 109 14.03 7.14 10.11
N GLU A 110 13.73 8.28 9.50
CA GLU A 110 13.02 9.41 10.12
C GLU A 110 11.55 9.49 9.65
N ALA A 111 10.75 8.49 10.01
CA ALA A 111 9.40 8.29 9.47
C ALA A 111 8.46 9.50 9.67
N ARG A 112 8.50 10.17 10.83
CA ARG A 112 7.65 11.35 11.08
C ARG A 112 7.96 12.51 10.14
N GLN A 113 9.26 12.77 9.92
CA GLN A 113 9.71 13.84 9.02
C GLN A 113 9.37 13.49 7.58
N PHE A 114 9.62 12.23 7.18
CA PHE A 114 9.24 11.71 5.87
C PHE A 114 7.74 11.88 5.60
N MET A 115 6.89 11.43 6.52
CA MET A 115 5.43 11.54 6.38
C MET A 115 4.97 13.01 6.29
N SER A 116 5.58 13.91 7.06
CA SER A 116 5.26 15.34 7.00
C SER A 116 5.64 15.96 5.65
N ALA A 117 6.88 15.76 5.20
CA ALA A 117 7.39 16.31 3.94
C ALA A 117 6.64 15.72 2.73
N ALA A 118 6.46 14.40 2.69
CA ALA A 118 5.74 13.71 1.64
C ALA A 118 4.31 14.23 1.51
N ARG A 119 3.56 14.32 2.62
CA ARG A 119 2.18 14.84 2.61
C ARG A 119 2.10 16.30 2.15
N ALA A 120 3.08 17.12 2.51
CA ALA A 120 3.11 18.52 2.06
C ALA A 120 3.28 18.61 0.54
N PHE A 121 4.18 17.78 -0.02
CA PHE A 121 4.45 17.74 -1.45
C PHE A 121 3.28 17.14 -2.25
N THR A 122 2.76 15.97 -1.82
CA THR A 122 1.71 15.20 -2.51
C THR A 122 0.34 15.84 -2.55
N LYS A 123 0.10 16.90 -1.75
CA LYS A 123 -1.10 17.73 -1.89
C LYS A 123 -1.24 18.32 -3.29
N ASN A 124 -0.11 18.67 -3.91
CA ASN A 124 -0.08 19.38 -5.19
C ASN A 124 0.67 18.62 -6.29
N LYS A 125 1.70 17.83 -5.93
CA LYS A 125 2.65 17.24 -6.88
C LYS A 125 2.89 15.76 -6.57
N PRO A 126 2.89 14.85 -7.54
CA PRO A 126 2.99 13.42 -7.26
C PRO A 126 4.39 13.00 -6.78
N ILE A 127 4.43 12.06 -5.84
CA ILE A 127 5.63 11.27 -5.53
C ILE A 127 5.38 9.84 -5.97
N ILE A 128 6.28 9.29 -6.77
CA ILE A 128 6.30 7.91 -7.22
C ILE A 128 7.42 7.20 -6.49
N ALA A 129 7.12 6.13 -5.76
CA ALA A 129 8.10 5.42 -4.95
C ALA A 129 8.28 3.97 -5.36
N PHE A 130 9.54 3.55 -5.50
CA PHE A 130 9.96 2.15 -5.51
C PHE A 130 10.59 1.81 -4.16
N LYS A 131 10.00 0.85 -3.44
CA LYS A 131 10.53 0.33 -2.17
C LYS A 131 11.13 -1.06 -2.38
N ALA A 132 12.46 -1.14 -2.28
CA ALA A 132 13.20 -2.40 -2.33
C ALA A 132 13.03 -3.19 -1.02
N GLY A 133 13.22 -4.52 -1.07
CA GLY A 133 13.09 -5.38 0.11
C GLY A 133 11.64 -5.68 0.52
N ARG A 134 10.83 -6.13 -0.45
CA ARG A 134 9.40 -6.43 -0.27
C ARG A 134 9.12 -7.71 0.52
N PHE A 135 9.91 -8.74 0.27
CA PHE A 135 9.78 -10.05 0.91
C PHE A 135 10.83 -10.20 2.00
N ALA A 136 10.57 -11.02 3.03
CA ALA A 136 11.44 -11.16 4.20
C ALA A 136 12.90 -11.45 3.82
N GLU A 137 13.13 -12.31 2.83
CA GLU A 137 14.44 -12.68 2.30
C GLU A 137 15.13 -11.48 1.64
N SER A 138 14.41 -10.76 0.76
CA SER A 138 14.94 -9.55 0.10
C SER A 138 15.14 -8.40 1.08
N ALA A 139 14.30 -8.29 2.10
CA ALA A 139 14.42 -7.30 3.16
C ALA A 139 15.63 -7.60 4.05
N HIS A 140 15.92 -8.89 4.31
CA HIS A 140 17.14 -9.31 5.01
C HIS A 140 18.40 -9.01 4.19
N ALA A 141 18.36 -9.20 2.87
CA ALA A 141 19.47 -8.83 1.98
C ALA A 141 19.72 -7.32 1.98
N ALA A 142 18.66 -6.51 1.85
CA ALA A 142 18.75 -5.05 1.94
C ALA A 142 19.23 -4.58 3.33
N ALA A 143 18.73 -5.20 4.40
CA ALA A 143 19.15 -4.96 5.78
C ALA A 143 20.63 -5.30 5.99
N SER A 144 21.13 -6.39 5.41
CA SER A 144 22.54 -6.78 5.52
C SER A 144 23.47 -5.79 4.81
N HIS A 145 22.99 -5.15 3.74
CA HIS A 145 23.74 -4.13 3.00
C HIS A 145 23.68 -2.75 3.67
N THR A 146 22.59 -2.41 4.35
CA THR A 146 22.36 -1.08 4.98
C THR A 146 22.59 -1.05 6.49
N GLY A 147 22.62 -2.20 7.15
CA GLY A 147 22.64 -2.32 8.62
C GLY A 147 21.32 -1.96 9.31
N ALA A 148 20.24 -1.67 8.57
CA ALA A 148 18.92 -1.35 9.12
C ALA A 148 18.10 -2.62 9.40
N MET A 149 17.18 -2.58 10.37
CA MET A 149 16.23 -3.69 10.55
C MET A 149 15.26 -3.79 9.36
N ALA A 150 14.96 -5.02 8.94
CA ALA A 150 13.96 -5.27 7.91
C ALA A 150 12.56 -4.83 8.39
N GLY A 151 12.02 -3.78 7.77
CA GLY A 151 10.65 -3.33 8.03
C GLY A 151 9.62 -4.19 7.31
N VAL A 152 8.37 -4.16 7.80
CA VAL A 152 7.26 -4.91 7.18
C VAL A 152 6.72 -4.17 5.96
N ASP A 153 6.71 -4.81 4.80
CA ASP A 153 6.32 -4.18 3.53
C ASP A 153 4.91 -3.57 3.54
N ALA A 154 3.96 -4.26 4.17
CA ALA A 154 2.58 -3.77 4.31
C ALA A 154 2.49 -2.45 5.11
N VAL A 155 3.45 -2.18 6.00
CA VAL A 155 3.53 -0.91 6.75
C VAL A 155 3.97 0.21 5.82
N TYR A 156 4.97 -0.04 4.96
CA TYR A 156 5.39 0.93 3.93
C TYR A 156 4.26 1.22 2.94
N GLU A 157 3.55 0.19 2.48
CA GLU A 157 2.38 0.34 1.60
C GLU A 157 1.33 1.27 2.23
N ALA A 158 0.95 1.00 3.48
CA ALA A 158 -0.01 1.82 4.21
C ALA A 158 0.50 3.25 4.44
N ALA A 159 1.78 3.42 4.80
CA ALA A 159 2.39 4.73 5.01
C ALA A 159 2.41 5.55 3.72
N PHE A 160 2.82 4.96 2.58
CA PHE A 160 2.83 5.62 1.28
C PHE A 160 1.43 6.03 0.83
N ALA A 161 0.44 5.13 0.93
CA ALA A 161 -0.94 5.45 0.63
C ALA A 161 -1.45 6.62 1.47
N ARG A 162 -1.20 6.60 2.79
CA ARG A 162 -1.54 7.69 3.72
C ARG A 162 -0.73 8.98 3.51
N ALA A 163 0.36 8.93 2.75
CA ALA A 163 1.18 10.07 2.40
C ALA A 163 0.85 10.62 1.01
N GLY A 164 -0.11 10.04 0.27
CA GLY A 164 -0.40 10.44 -1.10
C GLY A 164 0.63 9.94 -2.13
N ILE A 165 1.54 9.05 -1.73
CA ILE A 165 2.61 8.51 -2.59
C ILE A 165 2.05 7.37 -3.43
N VAL A 166 2.38 7.33 -4.72
CA VAL A 166 2.06 6.20 -5.61
C VAL A 166 3.22 5.23 -5.57
N ARG A 167 2.96 3.98 -5.21
CA ARG A 167 4.00 2.95 -5.18
C ARG A 167 4.02 2.16 -6.48
N VAL A 168 5.21 1.93 -7.03
CA VAL A 168 5.44 1.02 -8.17
C VAL A 168 6.29 -0.18 -7.74
N PHE A 169 6.24 -1.24 -8.54
CA PHE A 169 6.91 -2.52 -8.24
C PHE A 169 7.95 -2.93 -9.28
N GLU A 170 7.96 -2.29 -10.45
CA GLU A 170 8.95 -2.47 -11.51
C GLU A 170 9.67 -1.13 -11.71
N ILE A 171 10.97 -1.17 -12.01
CA ILE A 171 11.76 0.05 -12.24
C ILE A 171 11.29 0.75 -13.52
N ASP A 172 10.94 -0.04 -14.53
CA ASP A 172 10.45 0.45 -15.83
C ASP A 172 9.18 1.32 -15.65
N ASP A 173 8.37 1.04 -14.63
CA ASP A 173 7.15 1.79 -14.34
C ASP A 173 7.41 3.18 -13.71
N LEU A 174 8.62 3.47 -13.22
CA LEU A 174 8.89 4.72 -12.49
C LEU A 174 8.63 5.97 -13.35
N PHE A 175 9.16 5.96 -14.57
CA PHE A 175 9.06 7.11 -15.48
C PHE A 175 7.73 7.15 -16.21
N ASP A 176 7.26 5.99 -16.64
CA ASP A 176 5.93 5.84 -17.23
C ASP A 176 4.86 6.36 -16.27
N CYS A 177 4.95 6.01 -14.97
CA CYS A 177 4.04 6.51 -13.95
C CYS A 177 4.17 8.03 -13.74
N ALA A 178 5.39 8.56 -13.69
CA ALA A 178 5.61 10.00 -13.52
C ALA A 178 5.02 10.81 -14.69
N GLU A 179 5.22 10.37 -15.92
CA GLU A 179 4.64 11.00 -17.12
C GLU A 179 3.12 10.87 -17.14
N LEU A 180 2.61 9.67 -16.82
CA LEU A 180 1.18 9.38 -16.77
C LEU A 180 0.46 10.30 -15.78
N LEU A 181 0.99 10.44 -14.55
CA LEU A 181 0.41 11.29 -13.51
C LEU A 181 0.48 12.78 -13.84
N ALA A 182 1.48 13.22 -14.61
CA ALA A 182 1.61 14.61 -15.03
C ALA A 182 0.64 14.99 -16.16
N ARG A 183 0.26 14.03 -17.02
CA ARG A 183 -0.50 14.30 -18.26
C ARG A 183 -1.97 13.89 -18.19
N GLN A 184 -2.31 12.90 -17.36
CA GLN A 184 -3.64 12.29 -17.39
C GLN A 184 -4.61 12.84 -16.35
N LYS A 185 -5.88 12.67 -16.69
CA LYS A 185 -7.00 12.99 -15.81
C LYS A 185 -7.08 11.92 -14.72
N THR A 186 -7.33 12.35 -13.49
CA THR A 186 -7.51 11.45 -12.36
C THR A 186 -8.87 10.75 -12.50
N PRO A 187 -8.92 9.40 -12.54
CA PRO A 187 -10.20 8.68 -12.59
C PRO A 187 -10.98 8.89 -11.28
N GLN A 188 -12.31 8.84 -11.36
CA GLN A 188 -13.18 8.96 -10.19
C GLN A 188 -13.31 7.65 -9.41
N GLY A 189 -12.87 6.54 -9.99
CA GLY A 189 -12.94 5.22 -9.39
C GLY A 189 -12.13 4.19 -10.18
N ALA A 190 -12.35 2.91 -9.90
CA ALA A 190 -11.60 1.80 -10.47
C ALA A 190 -12.32 1.06 -11.60
N ARG A 191 -13.46 1.58 -12.08
CA ARG A 191 -14.29 0.94 -13.13
C ARG A 191 -13.69 1.19 -14.50
N LEU A 192 -13.04 0.17 -15.07
CA LEU A 192 -12.40 0.22 -16.38
C LEU A 192 -13.29 -0.43 -17.45
N ALA A 193 -13.59 0.31 -18.51
CA ALA A 193 -14.16 -0.27 -19.72
C ALA A 193 -13.06 -0.58 -20.75
N ILE A 194 -13.13 -1.75 -21.37
CA ILE A 194 -12.11 -2.24 -22.30
C ILE A 194 -12.74 -2.32 -23.69
N VAL A 195 -12.24 -1.54 -24.64
CA VAL A 195 -12.62 -1.62 -26.06
C VAL A 195 -11.51 -2.34 -26.82
N THR A 196 -11.84 -3.39 -27.57
CA THR A 196 -10.86 -4.21 -28.28
C THR A 196 -11.36 -4.62 -29.67
N ASN A 197 -10.46 -4.80 -30.63
CA ASN A 197 -10.78 -5.42 -31.92
C ASN A 197 -10.54 -6.94 -31.95
N ALA A 198 -10.15 -7.52 -30.83
CA ALA A 198 -9.92 -8.96 -30.67
C ALA A 198 -10.21 -9.40 -29.22
N GLY A 199 -11.02 -10.45 -29.06
CA GLY A 199 -11.40 -10.97 -27.75
C GLY A 199 -10.23 -11.43 -26.86
N GLY A 200 -9.22 -12.11 -27.41
CA GLY A 200 -8.08 -12.63 -26.63
C GLY A 200 -7.37 -11.56 -25.78
N PRO A 201 -6.89 -10.46 -26.38
CA PRO A 201 -6.34 -9.33 -25.64
C PRO A 201 -7.29 -8.70 -24.60
N GLY A 202 -8.61 -8.70 -24.87
CA GLY A 202 -9.61 -8.21 -23.90
C GLY A 202 -9.68 -9.08 -22.65
N VAL A 203 -9.60 -10.42 -22.82
CA VAL A 203 -9.54 -11.37 -21.70
C VAL A 203 -8.27 -11.16 -20.88
N ILE A 204 -7.11 -11.04 -21.53
CA ILE A 204 -5.82 -10.75 -20.85
C ILE A 204 -5.90 -9.47 -20.02
N ALA A 205 -6.47 -8.41 -20.59
CA ALA A 205 -6.68 -7.15 -19.88
C ALA A 205 -7.60 -7.32 -18.67
N THR A 206 -8.64 -8.14 -18.79
CA THR A 206 -9.60 -8.39 -17.71
C THR A 206 -8.93 -9.16 -16.57
N ASP A 207 -8.16 -10.20 -16.87
CA ASP A 207 -7.39 -10.96 -15.88
C ASP A 207 -6.39 -10.06 -15.14
N ALA A 208 -5.63 -9.25 -15.89
CA ALA A 208 -4.67 -8.31 -15.31
C ALA A 208 -5.33 -7.25 -14.40
N LEU A 209 -6.55 -6.83 -14.74
CA LEU A 209 -7.33 -5.86 -13.98
C LEU A 209 -7.81 -6.47 -12.66
N LEU A 210 -8.38 -7.67 -12.71
CA LEU A 210 -8.87 -8.39 -11.54
C LEU A 210 -7.73 -8.77 -10.57
N GLU A 211 -6.57 -9.18 -11.09
CA GLU A 211 -5.38 -9.45 -10.28
C GLU A 211 -4.94 -8.24 -9.44
N ARG A 212 -5.19 -7.02 -9.96
CA ARG A 212 -4.85 -5.75 -9.31
C ARG A 212 -6.01 -5.16 -8.52
N LEU A 213 -7.07 -5.94 -8.28
CA LEU A 213 -8.29 -5.51 -7.58
C LEU A 213 -8.99 -4.33 -8.28
N GLY A 214 -8.80 -4.17 -9.59
CA GLY A 214 -9.59 -3.27 -10.42
C GLY A 214 -10.96 -3.86 -10.71
N VAL A 215 -11.87 -3.04 -11.25
CA VAL A 215 -13.26 -3.43 -11.47
C VAL A 215 -13.58 -3.29 -12.96
N PRO A 216 -13.95 -4.37 -13.68
CA PRO A 216 -14.54 -4.22 -15.00
C PRO A 216 -15.83 -3.40 -14.90
N ALA A 217 -15.93 -2.30 -15.64
CA ALA A 217 -17.13 -1.48 -15.65
C ALA A 217 -18.35 -2.28 -16.17
N THR A 218 -19.49 -2.10 -15.50
CA THR A 218 -20.79 -2.59 -15.98
C THR A 218 -21.42 -1.49 -16.81
N LEU A 219 -21.57 -1.70 -18.11
CA LEU A 219 -22.16 -0.69 -19.00
C LEU A 219 -23.65 -0.49 -18.66
N SER A 220 -24.11 0.75 -18.71
CA SER A 220 -25.52 1.08 -18.57
C SER A 220 -26.35 0.54 -19.74
N GLU A 221 -27.64 0.31 -19.50
CA GLU A 221 -28.57 -0.13 -20.56
C GLU A 221 -28.62 0.85 -21.74
N ASP A 222 -28.49 2.16 -21.47
CA ASP A 222 -28.44 3.21 -22.50
C ASP A 222 -27.17 3.10 -23.37
N SER A 223 -26.02 2.86 -22.76
CA SER A 223 -24.77 2.63 -23.51
C SER A 223 -24.83 1.35 -24.35
N ILE A 224 -25.37 0.26 -23.80
CA ILE A 224 -25.57 -1.00 -24.55
C ILE A 224 -26.47 -0.74 -25.77
N ALA A 225 -27.60 -0.05 -25.60
CA ALA A 225 -28.51 0.26 -26.71
C ALA A 225 -27.87 1.16 -27.78
N LYS A 226 -27.02 2.11 -27.38
CA LYS A 226 -26.24 2.94 -28.32
C LYS A 226 -25.19 2.12 -29.07
N LEU A 227 -24.49 1.23 -28.37
CA LEU A 227 -23.51 0.32 -28.99
C LEU A 227 -24.19 -0.63 -29.98
N ASP A 228 -25.35 -1.20 -29.64
CA ASP A 228 -26.13 -2.08 -30.53
C ASP A 228 -26.53 -1.43 -31.85
N LYS A 229 -26.71 -0.11 -31.84
CA LYS A 229 -27.06 0.66 -33.04
C LYS A 229 -25.84 0.91 -33.95
N GLU A 230 -24.66 1.09 -33.36
CA GLU A 230 -23.44 1.52 -34.07
C GLU A 230 -22.50 0.34 -34.39
N LEU A 231 -22.58 -0.76 -33.64
CA LEU A 231 -21.75 -1.94 -33.80
C LEU A 231 -22.50 -3.08 -34.51
N PRO A 232 -21.79 -3.98 -35.23
CA PRO A 232 -22.41 -5.16 -35.80
C PRO A 232 -23.03 -6.04 -34.72
N THR A 233 -24.12 -6.74 -35.01
CA THR A 233 -24.85 -7.60 -34.05
C THR A 233 -24.00 -8.65 -33.35
N ALA A 234 -22.86 -9.02 -33.94
CA ALA A 234 -21.92 -10.01 -33.41
C ALA A 234 -20.90 -9.45 -32.40
N TRP A 235 -20.96 -8.17 -32.03
CA TRP A 235 -20.14 -7.62 -30.94
C TRP A 235 -20.44 -8.33 -29.60
N SER A 236 -19.60 -8.15 -28.59
CA SER A 236 -19.64 -8.95 -27.35
C SER A 236 -20.83 -8.72 -26.42
N HIS A 237 -21.61 -7.63 -26.57
CA HIS A 237 -22.73 -7.25 -25.68
C HIS A 237 -22.34 -7.08 -24.21
N GLY A 238 -21.10 -6.69 -23.93
CA GLY A 238 -20.60 -6.55 -22.57
C GLY A 238 -19.24 -5.84 -22.51
N ASN A 239 -18.56 -5.99 -21.37
CA ASN A 239 -17.20 -5.51 -21.14
C ASN A 239 -16.27 -6.71 -20.94
N PRO A 240 -15.28 -6.97 -21.81
CA PRO A 240 -14.80 -6.11 -22.91
C PRO A 240 -15.76 -5.91 -24.08
N ILE A 241 -15.75 -4.72 -24.67
CA ILE A 241 -16.45 -4.35 -25.91
C ILE A 241 -15.59 -4.81 -27.10
N ASP A 242 -15.93 -5.96 -27.69
CA ASP A 242 -15.26 -6.48 -28.89
C ASP A 242 -15.92 -5.89 -30.15
N VAL A 243 -15.25 -4.94 -30.80
CA VAL A 243 -15.74 -4.27 -32.01
C VAL A 243 -15.48 -5.06 -33.30
N LEU A 244 -14.99 -6.30 -33.16
CA LEU A 244 -14.60 -7.24 -34.20
C LEU A 244 -13.32 -6.83 -34.95
N GLY A 245 -12.71 -7.84 -35.59
CA GLY A 245 -11.41 -7.71 -36.21
C GLY A 245 -11.33 -6.88 -37.50
N ASP A 246 -12.47 -6.70 -38.15
CA ASP A 246 -12.65 -5.89 -39.35
C ASP A 246 -12.97 -4.42 -39.03
N ALA A 247 -12.95 -4.02 -37.75
CA ALA A 247 -13.36 -2.70 -37.32
C ALA A 247 -12.58 -1.58 -38.03
N PRO A 248 -13.26 -0.70 -38.79
CA PRO A 248 -12.63 0.50 -39.31
C PRO A 248 -12.39 1.51 -38.16
N PRO A 249 -11.47 2.48 -38.34
CA PRO A 249 -11.19 3.51 -37.35
C PRO A 249 -12.42 4.20 -36.73
N GLU A 250 -13.43 4.49 -37.56
CA GLU A 250 -14.67 5.15 -37.14
C GLU A 250 -15.46 4.29 -36.14
N ARG A 251 -15.48 2.96 -36.32
CA ARG A 251 -16.17 2.03 -35.42
C ARG A 251 -15.51 2.03 -34.03
N ILE A 252 -14.18 1.99 -33.98
CA ILE A 252 -13.42 2.06 -32.73
C ILE A 252 -13.66 3.40 -32.04
N GLY A 253 -13.53 4.51 -32.77
CA GLY A 253 -13.77 5.85 -32.23
C GLY A 253 -15.18 6.00 -31.67
N LYS A 254 -16.20 5.46 -32.35
CA LYS A 254 -17.59 5.53 -31.91
C LYS A 254 -17.86 4.72 -30.64
N ALA A 255 -17.32 3.51 -30.55
CA ALA A 255 -17.41 2.69 -29.34
C ALA A 255 -16.77 3.42 -28.14
N VAL A 256 -15.58 3.98 -28.32
CA VAL A 256 -14.86 4.73 -27.28
C VAL A 256 -15.63 5.98 -26.86
N GLU A 257 -16.23 6.72 -27.80
CA GLU A 257 -17.07 7.89 -27.51
C GLU A 257 -18.28 7.52 -26.62
N ILE A 258 -19.01 6.46 -26.98
CA ILE A 258 -20.19 6.01 -26.22
C ILE A 258 -19.78 5.58 -24.80
N VAL A 259 -18.74 4.75 -24.70
CA VAL A 259 -18.28 4.20 -23.41
C VAL A 259 -17.74 5.30 -22.49
N LEU A 260 -17.04 6.31 -23.02
CA LEU A 260 -16.55 7.43 -22.20
C LEU A 260 -17.70 8.30 -21.66
N ALA A 261 -18.82 8.36 -22.36
CA ALA A 261 -20.01 9.11 -21.91
C ALA A 261 -20.80 8.37 -20.81
N ASP A 262 -20.53 7.10 -20.53
CA ASP A 262 -21.24 6.31 -19.53
C ASP A 262 -20.80 6.62 -18.10
N ASP A 263 -21.70 7.08 -17.23
CA ASP A 263 -21.40 7.39 -15.83
C ASP A 263 -20.95 6.17 -15.00
N GLU A 264 -21.18 4.95 -15.49
CA GLU A 264 -20.69 3.70 -14.89
C GLU A 264 -19.22 3.38 -15.23
N VAL A 265 -18.56 4.23 -16.00
CA VAL A 265 -17.17 4.06 -16.46
C VAL A 265 -16.30 5.18 -15.89
N ASP A 266 -15.18 4.82 -15.25
CA ASP A 266 -14.21 5.77 -14.67
C ASP A 266 -12.98 5.98 -15.57
N GLY A 267 -12.73 5.07 -16.51
CA GLY A 267 -11.67 5.15 -17.51
C GLY A 267 -11.86 4.13 -18.63
N VAL A 268 -11.15 4.34 -19.75
CA VAL A 268 -11.22 3.43 -20.91
C VAL A 268 -9.84 2.93 -21.30
N LEU A 269 -9.72 1.62 -21.49
CA LEU A 269 -8.60 0.97 -22.13
C LEU A 269 -8.98 0.61 -23.57
N VAL A 270 -8.26 1.13 -24.56
CA VAL A 270 -8.42 0.74 -25.96
C VAL A 270 -7.28 -0.18 -26.38
N ILE A 271 -7.62 -1.38 -26.85
CA ILE A 271 -6.66 -2.39 -27.27
C ILE A 271 -6.80 -2.61 -28.77
N LEU A 272 -5.66 -2.59 -29.47
CA LEU A 272 -5.62 -2.88 -30.89
C LEU A 272 -4.58 -3.96 -31.18
N SER A 273 -5.01 -5.02 -31.87
CA SER A 273 -4.15 -6.06 -32.43
C SER A 273 -4.14 -6.01 -33.96
N PRO A 274 -3.04 -6.38 -34.62
CA PRO A 274 -2.92 -6.28 -36.07
C PRO A 274 -3.76 -7.36 -36.74
N GLN A 275 -4.73 -6.96 -37.56
CA GLN A 275 -5.41 -7.86 -38.50
C GLN A 275 -5.17 -7.43 -39.94
N ALA A 276 -5.65 -8.22 -40.91
CA ALA A 276 -5.44 -7.95 -42.33
C ALA A 276 -6.07 -6.62 -42.78
N MET A 277 -7.23 -6.27 -42.21
CA MET A 277 -8.03 -5.10 -42.58
C MET A 277 -7.88 -3.91 -41.63
N THR A 278 -7.11 -4.08 -40.54
CA THR A 278 -6.94 -3.03 -39.53
C THR A 278 -6.09 -1.88 -40.07
N ASP A 279 -6.52 -0.66 -39.81
CA ASP A 279 -5.74 0.57 -39.96
C ASP A 279 -5.34 1.09 -38.56
N PRO A 280 -4.14 0.74 -38.05
CA PRO A 280 -3.71 1.16 -36.71
C PRO A 280 -3.49 2.65 -36.55
N THR A 281 -3.13 3.33 -37.63
CA THR A 281 -2.84 4.77 -37.61
C THR A 281 -4.15 5.55 -37.58
N GLY A 282 -5.10 5.21 -38.46
CA GLY A 282 -6.43 5.83 -38.44
C GLY A 282 -7.18 5.55 -37.14
N ALA A 283 -7.08 4.34 -36.59
CA ALA A 283 -7.66 4.00 -35.29
C ALA A 283 -7.08 4.86 -34.16
N ALA A 284 -5.76 5.12 -34.18
CA ALA A 284 -5.13 6.01 -33.21
C ALA A 284 -5.66 7.45 -33.31
N ASP A 285 -5.78 7.99 -34.53
CA ASP A 285 -6.37 9.32 -34.76
C ASP A 285 -7.80 9.43 -34.23
N ALA A 286 -8.62 8.39 -34.46
CA ALA A 286 -9.99 8.34 -33.98
C ALA A 286 -10.06 8.36 -32.45
N VAL A 287 -9.22 7.57 -31.77
CA VAL A 287 -9.13 7.54 -30.30
C VAL A 287 -8.63 8.87 -29.74
N ILE A 288 -7.57 9.46 -30.32
CA ILE A 288 -7.01 10.76 -29.90
C ILE A 288 -8.08 11.85 -29.96
N LYS A 289 -8.87 11.89 -31.04
CA LYS A 289 -9.94 12.88 -31.23
C LYS A 289 -10.96 12.85 -30.09
N VAL A 290 -11.34 11.65 -29.64
CA VAL A 290 -12.30 11.46 -28.55
C VAL A 290 -11.65 11.74 -27.19
N ALA A 291 -10.45 11.20 -26.93
CA ALA A 291 -9.74 11.34 -25.66
C ALA A 291 -9.51 12.80 -25.26
N LYS A 292 -9.22 13.67 -26.24
CA LYS A 292 -8.99 15.11 -26.01
C LYS A 292 -10.15 15.81 -25.30
N HIS A 293 -11.39 15.40 -25.56
CA HIS A 293 -12.60 16.06 -25.06
C HIS A 293 -13.20 15.37 -23.83
N SER A 294 -12.73 14.17 -23.46
CA SER A 294 -13.31 13.38 -22.37
C SER A 294 -12.77 13.78 -21.00
N PRO A 295 -13.57 13.93 -19.94
CA PRO A 295 -13.05 14.15 -18.58
C PRO A 295 -12.38 12.91 -17.95
N LYS A 296 -12.54 11.72 -18.56
CA LYS A 296 -12.02 10.44 -18.05
C LYS A 296 -10.70 10.07 -18.74
N PRO A 297 -9.76 9.40 -18.06
CA PRO A 297 -8.52 8.95 -18.67
C PRO A 297 -8.78 7.89 -19.75
N VAL A 298 -7.98 7.96 -20.82
CA VAL A 298 -7.92 6.95 -21.89
C VAL A 298 -6.51 6.40 -21.92
N VAL A 299 -6.38 5.09 -21.80
CA VAL A 299 -5.11 4.37 -21.92
C VAL A 299 -5.20 3.44 -23.11
N THR A 300 -4.11 3.27 -23.85
CA THR A 300 -4.10 2.44 -25.06
C THR A 300 -3.07 1.31 -25.00
N ALA A 301 -3.38 0.18 -25.64
CA ALA A 301 -2.47 -0.93 -25.84
C ALA A 301 -2.41 -1.29 -27.33
N TRP A 302 -1.39 -0.77 -28.03
CA TRP A 302 -1.18 -1.02 -29.46
C TRP A 302 -0.22 -2.19 -29.61
N MET A 303 -0.79 -3.39 -29.67
CA MET A 303 -0.05 -4.63 -29.62
C MET A 303 0.61 -4.93 -30.97
N GLY A 304 1.92 -5.19 -30.96
CA GLY A 304 2.65 -5.62 -32.14
C GLY A 304 3.86 -4.75 -32.46
N GLY A 305 4.43 -4.93 -33.66
CA GLY A 305 5.68 -4.29 -34.07
C GLY A 305 5.47 -3.17 -35.09
N ARG A 306 6.14 -3.30 -36.24
CA ARG A 306 6.26 -2.25 -37.27
C ARG A 306 4.95 -1.55 -37.65
N LYS A 307 3.84 -2.28 -37.77
CA LYS A 307 2.53 -1.72 -38.16
C LYS A 307 1.93 -0.77 -37.12
N MET A 308 2.34 -0.87 -35.85
CA MET A 308 1.78 -0.07 -34.76
C MET A 308 2.57 1.22 -34.48
N ARG A 309 3.80 1.33 -34.99
CA ARG A 309 4.74 2.41 -34.65
C ARG A 309 4.18 3.80 -34.91
N GLU A 310 3.57 4.02 -36.07
CA GLU A 310 3.03 5.34 -36.41
C GLU A 310 1.86 5.73 -35.48
N GLY A 311 0.97 4.79 -35.16
CA GLY A 311 -0.11 5.01 -34.19
C GLY A 311 0.43 5.36 -32.79
N ILE A 312 1.45 4.61 -32.33
CA ILE A 312 2.15 4.86 -31.06
C ILE A 312 2.78 6.27 -31.03
N GLU A 313 3.49 6.66 -32.09
CA GLU A 313 4.08 7.99 -32.20
C GLU A 313 3.02 9.11 -32.15
N ARG A 314 1.84 8.88 -32.74
CA ARG A 314 0.72 9.83 -32.70
C ARG A 314 0.15 9.95 -31.29
N PHE A 315 -0.02 8.86 -30.56
CA PHE A 315 -0.44 8.89 -29.16
C PHE A 315 0.55 9.66 -28.28
N ASN A 316 1.85 9.38 -28.42
CA ASN A 316 2.91 10.06 -27.67
C ASN A 316 2.90 11.58 -27.94
N LYS A 317 2.74 12.00 -29.21
CA LYS A 317 2.62 13.42 -29.59
C LYS A 317 1.34 14.07 -29.05
N ALA A 318 0.25 13.31 -28.97
CA ALA A 318 -1.03 13.79 -28.45
C ALA A 318 -1.13 13.75 -26.91
N GLY A 319 -0.15 13.16 -26.23
CA GLY A 319 -0.15 12.97 -24.77
C GLY A 319 -1.15 11.91 -24.29
N VAL A 320 -1.50 10.93 -25.13
CA VAL A 320 -2.31 9.76 -24.74
C VAL A 320 -1.36 8.61 -24.41
N PRO A 321 -1.42 8.02 -23.20
CA PRO A 321 -0.50 6.98 -22.77
C PRO A 321 -0.77 5.69 -23.53
N THR A 322 0.26 5.15 -24.17
CA THR A 322 0.17 3.96 -25.00
C THR A 322 1.22 2.93 -24.61
N TYR A 323 0.81 1.67 -24.58
CA TYR A 323 1.64 0.55 -24.13
C TYR A 323 1.68 -0.56 -25.18
N SER A 324 2.65 -1.46 -25.01
CA SER A 324 2.87 -2.58 -25.94
C SER A 324 2.02 -3.81 -25.61
N SER A 325 1.51 -3.90 -24.39
CA SER A 325 0.69 -5.01 -23.91
C SER A 325 -0.52 -4.52 -23.10
N PRO A 326 -1.62 -5.30 -23.05
CA PRO A 326 -2.77 -4.96 -22.22
C PRO A 326 -2.45 -4.88 -20.73
N GLU A 327 -1.58 -5.75 -20.21
CA GLU A 327 -1.19 -5.80 -18.80
C GLU A 327 -0.47 -4.53 -18.36
N GLN A 328 0.43 -4.01 -19.20
CA GLN A 328 1.10 -2.72 -18.97
C GLN A 328 0.09 -1.58 -18.91
N ALA A 329 -0.86 -1.55 -19.86
CA ALA A 329 -1.89 -0.51 -19.92
C ALA A 329 -2.83 -0.55 -18.71
N VAL A 330 -3.23 -1.75 -18.28
CA VAL A 330 -4.02 -1.95 -17.06
C VAL A 330 -3.23 -1.50 -15.83
N ARG A 331 -1.95 -1.88 -15.73
CA ARG A 331 -1.09 -1.46 -14.61
C ARG A 331 -0.97 0.06 -14.52
N ALA A 332 -0.76 0.73 -15.65
CA ALA A 332 -0.77 2.18 -15.75
C ALA A 332 -2.09 2.79 -15.26
N PHE A 333 -3.24 2.28 -15.74
CA PHE A 333 -4.54 2.73 -15.23
C PHE A 333 -4.66 2.54 -13.71
N MET A 334 -4.21 1.41 -13.18
CA MET A 334 -4.25 1.16 -11.73
C MET A 334 -3.32 2.09 -10.92
N TYR A 335 -2.26 2.63 -11.51
CA TYR A 335 -1.49 3.71 -10.87
C TYR A 335 -2.27 5.02 -10.78
N LEU A 336 -3.07 5.36 -11.80
CA LEU A 336 -3.98 6.50 -11.73
C LEU A 336 -5.06 6.32 -10.66
N VAL A 337 -5.60 5.11 -10.54
CA VAL A 337 -6.57 4.75 -9.49
C VAL A 337 -5.93 4.84 -8.10
N SER A 338 -4.72 4.29 -7.94
CA SER A 338 -3.96 4.39 -6.69
C SER A 338 -3.70 5.84 -6.31
N TYR A 339 -3.29 6.67 -7.28
CA TYR A 339 -3.10 8.10 -7.07
C TYR A 339 -4.38 8.81 -6.62
N ALA A 340 -5.51 8.56 -7.29
CA ALA A 340 -6.81 9.12 -6.93
C ALA A 340 -7.18 8.78 -5.48
N ARG A 341 -7.11 7.48 -5.14
CA ARG A 341 -7.41 6.97 -3.81
C ARG A 341 -6.48 7.51 -2.75
N ASN A 342 -5.18 7.58 -3.03
CA ASN A 342 -4.19 8.07 -2.07
C ASN A 342 -4.35 9.58 -1.83
N ARG A 343 -4.78 10.35 -2.83
CA ARG A 343 -5.18 11.75 -2.64
C ARG A 343 -6.42 11.88 -1.78
N GLU A 344 -7.43 11.04 -1.97
CA GLU A 344 -8.61 11.02 -1.10
C GLU A 344 -8.22 10.73 0.36
N LEU A 345 -7.43 9.68 0.60
CA LEU A 345 -6.89 9.33 1.92
C LEU A 345 -6.03 10.44 2.56
N LEU A 346 -5.38 11.26 1.74
CA LEU A 346 -4.59 12.41 2.18
C LEU A 346 -5.49 13.56 2.66
N TYR A 347 -6.63 13.78 2.00
CA TYR A 347 -7.63 14.79 2.35
C TYR A 347 -8.61 14.34 3.43
N GLU A 348 -8.74 13.03 3.65
CA GLU A 348 -9.43 12.50 4.81
C GLU A 348 -8.80 13.07 6.07
N THR A 349 -9.51 14.01 6.70
CA THR A 349 -9.19 14.44 8.05
C THR A 349 -9.36 13.21 8.92
N PRO A 350 -8.30 12.72 9.60
CA PRO A 350 -8.48 11.67 10.59
C PRO A 350 -9.61 12.15 11.49
N ARG A 351 -10.69 11.36 11.62
CA ARG A 351 -11.80 11.71 12.52
C ARG A 351 -11.18 12.25 13.80
N GLU A 352 -11.64 13.43 14.24
CA GLU A 352 -11.25 13.96 15.54
C GLU A 352 -11.61 12.89 16.56
N LEU A 353 -10.63 12.06 16.92
CA LEU A 353 -10.71 11.25 18.12
C LEU A 353 -10.92 12.27 19.23
N PRO A 354 -11.93 12.10 20.10
CA PRO A 354 -12.17 13.02 21.19
C PRO A 354 -10.83 13.35 21.85
N VAL A 355 -10.45 14.64 21.80
CA VAL A 355 -9.16 15.13 22.33
C VAL A 355 -9.06 14.79 23.82
N GLU A 356 -10.22 14.69 24.48
CA GLU A 356 -10.35 14.14 25.81
C GLU A 356 -10.50 12.62 25.73
N PHE A 357 -9.38 11.93 25.89
CA PHE A 357 -9.38 10.67 26.62
C PHE A 357 -9.46 11.03 28.10
N PRO A 358 -10.63 10.93 28.77
CA PRO A 358 -10.77 11.29 30.19
C PRO A 358 -9.90 10.43 31.11
N LEU A 359 -9.33 9.35 30.57
CA LEU A 359 -8.42 8.46 31.26
C LEU A 359 -7.04 9.09 31.47
N ASP A 360 -6.65 9.19 32.74
CA ASP A 360 -5.29 9.55 33.13
C ASP A 360 -4.30 8.45 32.75
N ARG A 361 -3.75 8.55 31.53
CA ARG A 361 -2.78 7.60 30.98
C ARG A 361 -1.52 7.48 31.83
N ALA A 362 -1.09 8.56 32.51
CA ALA A 362 0.11 8.52 33.34
C ALA A 362 -0.14 7.66 34.58
N LYS A 363 -1.30 7.83 35.22
CA LYS A 363 -1.72 7.01 36.35
C LYS A 363 -1.91 5.55 35.97
N LEU A 364 -2.59 5.27 34.85
CA LEU A 364 -2.76 3.90 34.35
C LEU A 364 -1.41 3.25 34.05
N ARG A 365 -0.52 3.98 33.37
CA ARG A 365 0.82 3.48 33.06
C ARG A 365 1.62 3.14 34.32
N ALA A 366 1.59 3.97 35.36
CA ALA A 366 2.26 3.67 36.62
C ALA A 366 1.76 2.36 37.28
N VAL A 367 0.45 2.09 37.22
CA VAL A 367 -0.13 0.83 37.73
C VAL A 367 0.41 -0.37 36.94
N PHE A 368 0.42 -0.30 35.61
CA PHE A 368 0.84 -1.41 34.77
C PHE A 368 2.36 -1.56 34.64
N ASP A 369 3.14 -0.49 34.74
CA ASP A 369 4.62 -0.55 34.75
C ASP A 369 5.10 -1.41 35.93
N THR A 370 4.43 -1.30 37.08
CA THR A 370 4.70 -2.17 38.24
C THR A 370 4.45 -3.65 37.92
N ILE A 371 3.38 -3.95 37.17
CA ILE A 371 3.01 -5.32 36.79
C ILE A 371 3.94 -5.86 35.68
N LEU A 372 4.33 -5.00 34.74
CA LEU A 372 5.20 -5.33 33.59
C LEU A 372 6.67 -5.50 34.00
N SER A 373 7.12 -4.79 35.03
CA SER A 373 8.48 -4.90 35.58
C SER A 373 8.79 -6.25 36.23
N ALA A 374 7.77 -7.11 36.45
CA ALA A 374 7.91 -8.43 37.04
C ALA A 374 8.50 -9.51 36.09
N GLY A 375 8.86 -9.16 34.84
CA GLY A 375 9.77 -9.95 34.02
C GLY A 375 9.14 -11.03 33.12
N HIS A 376 7.88 -10.85 32.70
CA HIS A 376 7.26 -11.75 31.72
C HIS A 376 6.93 -11.01 30.42
N ASP A 377 7.35 -11.58 29.28
CA ASP A 377 7.05 -11.06 27.94
C ASP A 377 5.56 -11.21 27.54
N VAL A 378 4.79 -11.99 28.31
CA VAL A 378 3.38 -12.29 28.07
C VAL A 378 2.54 -11.96 29.31
N LEU A 379 1.47 -11.19 29.11
CA LEU A 379 0.51 -10.84 30.16
C LEU A 379 -0.46 -12.00 30.44
N THR A 380 -0.80 -12.22 31.71
CA THR A 380 -1.88 -13.16 32.09
C THR A 380 -3.25 -12.66 31.60
N GLU A 381 -4.24 -13.55 31.50
CA GLU A 381 -5.59 -13.17 31.06
C GLU A 381 -6.24 -12.16 32.01
N SER A 382 -6.03 -12.29 33.32
CA SER A 382 -6.53 -11.34 34.32
C SER A 382 -5.89 -9.95 34.15
N THR A 383 -4.57 -9.89 33.97
CA THR A 383 -3.85 -8.63 33.76
C THR A 383 -4.23 -7.97 32.44
N SER A 384 -4.30 -8.76 31.37
CA SER A 384 -4.72 -8.29 30.05
C SER A 384 -6.13 -7.69 30.09
N LYS A 385 -7.07 -8.34 30.77
CA LYS A 385 -8.45 -7.84 30.91
C LYS A 385 -8.55 -6.64 31.83
N ALA A 386 -7.79 -6.59 32.92
CA ALA A 386 -7.73 -5.41 33.77
C ALA A 386 -7.18 -4.20 33.00
N LEU A 387 -6.20 -4.41 32.11
CA LEU A 387 -5.71 -3.36 31.21
C LEU A 387 -6.81 -2.89 30.25
N LEU A 388 -7.49 -3.81 29.58
CA LEU A 388 -8.60 -3.46 28.67
C LEU A 388 -9.73 -2.72 29.40
N GLU A 389 -10.15 -3.20 30.57
CA GLU A 389 -11.20 -2.55 31.39
C GLU A 389 -10.76 -1.17 31.90
N ALA A 390 -9.48 -0.99 32.23
CA ALA A 390 -8.92 0.32 32.59
C ALA A 390 -8.90 1.32 31.43
N TYR A 391 -8.94 0.82 30.19
CA TYR A 391 -9.17 1.60 28.97
C TYR A 391 -10.65 1.61 28.54
N GLU A 392 -11.56 1.21 29.43
CA GLU A 392 -13.02 1.16 29.22
C GLU A 392 -13.46 0.22 28.08
N ILE A 393 -12.59 -0.70 27.67
CA ILE A 393 -12.91 -1.73 26.68
C ILE A 393 -13.69 -2.84 27.40
N PRO A 394 -14.94 -3.14 27.00
CA PRO A 394 -15.74 -4.16 27.66
C PRO A 394 -15.09 -5.54 27.56
N VAL A 395 -14.94 -6.19 28.71
CA VAL A 395 -14.38 -7.55 28.81
C VAL A 395 -15.31 -8.44 29.64
N ALA A 396 -15.26 -9.75 29.39
CA ALA A 396 -15.86 -10.71 30.30
C ALA A 396 -15.10 -10.69 31.63
N LYS A 397 -15.74 -10.17 32.70
CA LYS A 397 -15.15 -10.09 34.03
C LYS A 397 -14.62 -11.45 34.47
N THR A 398 -13.36 -11.45 34.87
CA THR A 398 -12.59 -12.67 35.13
C THR A 398 -12.12 -12.66 36.57
N TYR A 399 -12.44 -13.72 37.29
CA TYR A 399 -12.08 -13.90 38.70
C TYR A 399 -11.15 -15.08 38.83
N VAL A 400 -10.18 -14.99 39.74
CA VAL A 400 -9.22 -16.08 40.00
C VAL A 400 -9.73 -16.91 41.18
N ALA A 401 -9.88 -18.21 40.97
CA ALA A 401 -10.20 -19.19 42.00
C ALA A 401 -8.95 -20.05 42.27
N ARG A 402 -8.54 -20.14 43.54
CA ARG A 402 -7.37 -20.94 43.94
C ARG A 402 -7.76 -22.32 44.48
N SER A 403 -9.04 -22.52 44.77
CA SER A 403 -9.62 -23.78 45.18
C SER A 403 -10.91 -24.08 44.41
N ALA A 404 -11.35 -25.35 44.44
CA ALA A 404 -12.65 -25.73 43.90
C ALA A 404 -13.81 -25.03 44.63
N ASP A 405 -13.70 -24.81 45.94
CA ASP A 405 -14.69 -24.08 46.73
C ASP A 405 -14.77 -22.61 46.30
N ASP A 406 -13.62 -21.95 46.10
CA ASP A 406 -13.56 -20.58 45.58
C ASP A 406 -14.23 -20.49 44.20
N ALA A 407 -13.98 -21.49 43.34
CA ALA A 407 -14.54 -21.52 41.98
C ALA A 407 -16.06 -21.66 42.01
N VAL A 408 -16.60 -22.43 42.95
CA VAL A 408 -18.05 -22.58 43.16
C VAL A 408 -18.66 -21.26 43.63
N GLU A 409 -18.08 -20.64 44.66
CA GLU A 409 -18.57 -19.35 45.19
C GLU A 409 -18.59 -18.27 44.10
N LEU A 410 -17.50 -18.15 43.34
CA LEU A 410 -17.40 -17.21 42.23
C LEU A 410 -18.42 -17.53 41.12
N SER A 411 -18.60 -18.80 40.78
CA SER A 411 -19.56 -19.22 39.75
C SER A 411 -21.01 -18.91 40.14
N GLN A 412 -21.37 -19.11 41.41
CA GLN A 412 -22.69 -18.76 41.95
C GLN A 412 -22.92 -17.24 41.90
N ARG A 413 -21.90 -16.44 42.21
CA ARG A 413 -21.97 -14.97 42.15
C ARG A 413 -22.08 -14.44 40.72
N ILE A 414 -21.38 -15.06 39.77
CA ILE A 414 -21.38 -14.66 38.35
C ILE A 414 -22.67 -15.10 37.65
N GLY A 415 -23.20 -16.26 38.02
CA GLY A 415 -24.34 -16.91 37.38
C GLY A 415 -23.93 -17.84 36.24
N TYR A 416 -24.59 -19.00 36.18
CA TYR A 416 -24.33 -20.05 35.20
C TYR A 416 -24.97 -19.75 33.81
N PRO A 417 -24.43 -20.33 32.72
CA PRO A 417 -23.18 -21.08 32.66
C PRO A 417 -21.92 -20.21 32.75
N VAL A 418 -20.83 -20.79 33.24
CA VAL A 418 -19.51 -20.16 33.32
C VAL A 418 -18.50 -20.85 32.40
N ALA A 419 -17.43 -20.13 32.08
CA ALA A 419 -16.23 -20.69 31.48
C ALA A 419 -15.09 -20.66 32.50
N MET A 420 -14.37 -21.78 32.60
CA MET A 420 -13.24 -21.97 33.50
C MET A 420 -11.99 -22.25 32.66
N LYS A 421 -10.87 -21.59 33.00
CA LYS A 421 -9.60 -21.77 32.29
C LYS A 421 -8.44 -21.82 33.26
N VAL A 422 -7.36 -22.51 32.93
CA VAL A 422 -6.14 -22.55 33.77
C VAL A 422 -5.58 -21.15 33.97
N PHE A 423 -5.19 -20.84 35.21
CA PHE A 423 -4.51 -19.60 35.57
C PHE A 423 -3.00 -19.88 35.75
N SER A 424 -2.22 -19.55 34.73
CA SER A 424 -0.76 -19.64 34.72
C SER A 424 -0.16 -18.67 33.69
N ALA A 425 0.91 -17.95 34.04
CA ALA A 425 1.64 -17.09 33.11
C ALA A 425 2.48 -17.87 32.09
N GLN A 426 2.83 -19.12 32.37
CA GLN A 426 3.71 -19.96 31.55
C GLN A 426 2.94 -20.83 30.53
N ILE A 427 1.61 -20.80 30.58
CA ILE A 427 0.71 -21.55 29.69
C ILE A 427 -0.08 -20.57 28.82
N THR A 428 0.42 -20.33 27.61
CA THR A 428 -0.20 -19.43 26.63
C THR A 428 -1.36 -20.11 25.88
N HIS A 429 -1.15 -21.33 25.40
CA HIS A 429 -2.17 -22.14 24.72
C HIS A 429 -2.90 -23.06 25.72
N LYS A 430 -3.97 -22.53 26.32
CA LYS A 430 -4.69 -23.22 27.41
C LYS A 430 -5.39 -24.51 26.97
N THR A 431 -5.86 -24.56 25.72
CA THR A 431 -6.55 -25.75 25.18
C THR A 431 -5.61 -26.94 25.08
N ASP A 432 -4.34 -26.71 24.68
CA ASP A 432 -3.34 -27.75 24.45
C ASP A 432 -2.98 -28.54 25.71
N VAL A 433 -3.21 -27.93 26.89
CA VAL A 433 -2.98 -28.58 28.19
C VAL A 433 -4.25 -29.09 28.84
N GLY A 434 -5.38 -29.14 28.11
CA GLY A 434 -6.70 -29.48 28.67
C GLY A 434 -7.26 -28.41 29.61
N GLY A 435 -6.65 -27.22 29.65
CA GLY A 435 -6.88 -26.17 30.64
C GLY A 435 -8.08 -25.28 30.37
N VAL A 436 -9.11 -25.76 29.66
CA VAL A 436 -10.34 -25.02 29.34
C VAL A 436 -11.57 -25.91 29.60
N ALA A 437 -12.58 -25.34 30.25
CA ALA A 437 -13.93 -25.88 30.35
C ALA A 437 -14.94 -24.78 30.04
N LEU A 438 -15.82 -25.02 29.06
CA LEU A 438 -16.85 -24.06 28.63
C LEU A 438 -18.23 -24.59 29.00
N ASN A 439 -19.21 -23.69 29.07
CA ASN A 439 -20.62 -24.03 29.33
C ASN A 439 -20.85 -24.81 30.64
N VAL A 440 -20.03 -24.57 31.67
CA VAL A 440 -20.16 -25.23 32.98
C VAL A 440 -21.42 -24.72 33.66
N ALA A 441 -22.39 -25.60 33.91
CA ALA A 441 -23.78 -25.23 34.15
C ALA A 441 -24.21 -25.28 35.63
N ASN A 442 -23.46 -25.95 36.51
CA ASN A 442 -23.82 -26.13 37.91
C ASN A 442 -22.59 -26.39 38.79
N GLU A 443 -22.80 -26.41 40.11
CA GLU A 443 -21.74 -26.59 41.10
C GLU A 443 -20.94 -27.90 40.94
N GLN A 444 -21.63 -29.01 40.65
CA GLN A 444 -20.96 -30.32 40.49
C GLN A 444 -19.99 -30.29 39.31
N GLU A 445 -20.42 -29.70 38.19
CA GLU A 445 -19.57 -29.50 37.01
C GLU A 445 -18.41 -28.53 37.28
N VAL A 446 -18.60 -27.49 38.09
CA VAL A 446 -17.51 -26.55 38.47
C VAL A 446 -16.41 -27.28 39.23
N ARG A 447 -16.76 -28.09 40.24
CA ARG A 447 -15.78 -28.85 41.03
C ARG A 447 -15.01 -29.82 40.15
N ALA A 448 -15.73 -30.60 39.34
CA ALA A 448 -15.13 -31.54 38.40
C ALA A 448 -14.22 -30.85 37.37
N ALA A 449 -14.64 -29.69 36.85
CA ALA A 449 -13.85 -28.91 35.90
C ALA A 449 -12.59 -28.32 36.54
N PHE A 450 -12.66 -27.84 37.80
CA PHE A 450 -11.50 -27.33 38.53
C PHE A 450 -10.42 -28.41 38.67
N ASP A 451 -10.79 -29.57 39.21
CA ASP A 451 -9.86 -30.67 39.48
C ASP A 451 -9.24 -31.18 38.18
N ARG A 452 -10.05 -31.33 37.13
CA ARG A 452 -9.59 -31.74 35.80
C ARG A 452 -8.60 -30.73 35.22
N ILE A 453 -8.95 -29.45 35.17
CA ILE A 453 -8.09 -28.39 34.59
C ILE A 453 -6.74 -28.34 35.30
N VAL A 454 -6.72 -28.36 36.64
CA VAL A 454 -5.48 -28.26 37.41
C VAL A 454 -4.62 -29.52 37.23
N THR A 455 -5.24 -30.69 37.20
CA THR A 455 -4.55 -31.97 37.00
C THR A 455 -3.94 -32.05 35.59
N ASP A 456 -4.75 -31.79 34.56
CA ASP A 456 -4.32 -31.84 33.16
C ASP A 456 -3.20 -30.82 32.90
N ALA A 457 -3.33 -29.60 33.42
CA ALA A 457 -2.31 -28.56 33.24
C ALA A 457 -0.97 -28.95 33.88
N LYS A 458 -0.98 -29.49 35.11
CA LYS A 458 0.25 -29.93 35.80
C LYS A 458 0.88 -31.16 35.14
N ALA A 459 0.07 -32.07 34.58
CA ALA A 459 0.56 -33.24 33.88
C ALA A 459 1.22 -32.88 32.54
N ASN A 460 0.59 -31.99 31.77
CA ASN A 460 1.06 -31.60 30.44
C ASN A 460 2.18 -30.53 30.47
N ARG A 461 2.24 -29.72 31.53
CA ARG A 461 3.27 -28.68 31.74
C ARG A 461 3.76 -28.69 33.20
N PRO A 462 4.56 -29.70 33.59
CA PRO A 462 5.07 -29.83 34.96
C PRO A 462 6.05 -28.71 35.35
N ASP A 463 6.62 -28.02 34.36
CA ASP A 463 7.49 -26.85 34.52
C ASP A 463 6.72 -25.55 34.78
N ALA A 464 5.40 -25.54 34.56
CA ALA A 464 4.55 -24.38 34.74
C ALA A 464 3.97 -24.29 36.16
N LEU A 465 4.03 -23.10 36.74
CA LEU A 465 3.33 -22.76 37.96
C LEU A 465 1.83 -22.60 37.65
N VAL A 466 1.03 -23.57 38.10
CA VAL A 466 -0.43 -23.52 38.03
C VAL A 466 -0.96 -22.94 39.34
N GLU A 467 -1.47 -21.71 39.29
CA GLU A 467 -1.93 -20.96 40.45
C GLU A 467 -3.42 -21.14 40.75
N GLY A 468 -4.16 -21.82 39.87
CA GLY A 468 -5.58 -22.10 40.00
C GLY A 468 -6.31 -22.05 38.66
N VAL A 469 -7.56 -21.58 38.68
CA VAL A 469 -8.37 -21.37 37.47
C VAL A 469 -8.99 -19.97 37.46
N THR A 470 -9.17 -19.41 36.27
CA THR A 470 -10.01 -18.23 36.08
C THR A 470 -11.45 -18.64 35.79
N VAL A 471 -12.41 -17.98 36.43
CA VAL A 471 -13.85 -18.16 36.23
C VAL A 471 -14.43 -16.89 35.61
N GLN A 472 -15.25 -17.04 34.58
CA GLN A 472 -15.92 -15.93 33.90
C GLN A 472 -17.32 -16.33 33.40
N ARG A 473 -18.20 -15.36 33.18
CA ARG A 473 -19.51 -15.60 32.54
C ARG A 473 -19.28 -16.16 31.14
N MET A 474 -20.01 -17.22 30.78
CA MET A 474 -20.04 -17.68 29.39
C MET A 474 -20.87 -16.71 28.55
N VAL A 475 -20.22 -16.01 27.61
CA VAL A 475 -20.88 -15.09 26.69
C VAL A 475 -21.45 -15.91 25.53
N SER A 476 -22.73 -15.71 25.21
CA SER A 476 -23.39 -16.32 24.05
C SER A 476 -23.88 -15.23 23.13
N ALA A 477 -23.46 -15.30 21.87
CA ALA A 477 -23.89 -14.40 20.80
C ALA A 477 -24.27 -15.27 19.58
N PRO A 478 -25.52 -15.74 19.48
CA PRO A 478 -25.93 -16.73 18.46
C PRO A 478 -25.72 -16.25 17.01
N ASN A 479 -25.80 -14.93 16.80
CA ASN A 479 -25.55 -14.26 15.51
C ASN A 479 -24.30 -13.39 15.56
N GLY A 480 -23.41 -13.63 16.53
CA GLY A 480 -22.16 -12.91 16.67
C GLY A 480 -21.11 -13.46 15.71
N TYR A 481 -20.27 -12.57 15.19
CA TYR A 481 -19.05 -12.94 14.47
C TYR A 481 -17.89 -12.88 15.45
N GLU A 482 -17.07 -13.93 15.48
CA GLU A 482 -15.83 -13.93 16.25
C GLU A 482 -14.73 -13.22 15.44
N PHE A 483 -14.10 -12.22 16.04
CA PHE A 483 -12.97 -11.49 15.46
C PHE A 483 -11.77 -11.56 16.39
N ILE A 484 -10.60 -11.83 15.81
CA ILE A 484 -9.33 -11.73 16.51
C ILE A 484 -8.59 -10.51 15.95
N VAL A 485 -8.25 -9.58 16.83
CA VAL A 485 -7.48 -8.38 16.49
C VAL A 485 -6.10 -8.47 17.11
N GLY A 486 -5.06 -8.36 16.28
CA GLY A 486 -3.68 -8.25 16.71
C GLY A 486 -3.12 -6.88 16.33
N ALA A 487 -2.31 -6.30 17.19
CA ALA A 487 -1.60 -5.05 16.92
C ALA A 487 -0.10 -5.25 17.17
N LYS A 488 0.71 -4.82 16.21
CA LYS A 488 2.17 -4.74 16.33
C LYS A 488 2.58 -3.32 16.00
N ARG A 489 3.48 -2.75 16.81
CA ARG A 489 4.13 -1.49 16.48
C ARG A 489 5.38 -1.79 15.67
N ASP A 490 5.39 -1.41 14.41
CA ASP A 490 6.60 -1.38 13.60
C ASP A 490 7.44 -0.15 14.00
N PRO A 491 8.78 -0.21 13.91
CA PRO A 491 9.63 0.97 14.11
C PRO A 491 9.40 2.10 13.10
N VAL A 492 8.88 1.78 11.90
CA VAL A 492 8.55 2.73 10.82
C VAL A 492 7.25 3.49 11.11
#